data_AF-A0A845WWN7-F1
#
_entry.id   AF-A0A845WWN7-F1
#
_cell.length_a   1.000
_cell.length_b   1.000
_cell.length_c   1.000
_cell.angle_alpha   90.00
_cell.angle_beta   90.00
_cell.angle_gamma   90.00
#
_symmetry.space_group_name_H-M   'P 1'
#
loop_
_entity.id
_entity.type
_entity.pdbx_description
1 polymer ?
#
loop_
_entity_poly.entity_id
_entity_poly.type
_entity_poly.pdbx_seq_one_letter_code
_entity_poly.pdbx_strand_id
1 'polypeptide(L)'
;MNQWLWRSLLSLAPLYLSLPAWAADPAAVEQLLTTNQCPGCDLSGADLAGANLFGANLVNANLTGANLSGANLGNATLIGQFNRG
;
A
#
# COMPACT_ATOMS: atom_id res chain seq x y z
N MET A 1 -3.94 -16.86 7.56
CA MET A 1 -2.56 -16.78 8.09
C MET A 1 -1.92 -15.54 7.50
N ASN A 2 -1.87 -14.49 8.31
CA ASN A 2 -1.58 -13.11 7.95
C ASN A 2 -0.06 -12.94 7.97
N GLN A 3 0.51 -12.76 6.78
CA GLN A 3 1.93 -12.49 6.53
C GLN A 3 2.34 -11.08 7.02
N TRP A 4 1.82 -10.61 8.16
CA TRP A 4 2.03 -9.26 8.70
C TRP A 4 2.73 -9.26 10.07
N LEU A 5 3.14 -10.44 10.58
CA LEU A 5 3.66 -10.63 11.95
C LEU A 5 5.18 -10.90 12.08
N TRP A 6 5.98 -10.76 11.01
CA TRP A 6 7.41 -11.10 11.04
C TRP A 6 8.34 -9.93 11.39
N ARG A 7 7.79 -8.74 11.68
CA ARG A 7 8.56 -7.53 12.07
C ARG A 7 8.96 -7.52 13.56
N SER A 8 9.45 -8.64 14.09
CA SER A 8 10.06 -8.63 15.42
C SER A 8 11.58 -8.73 15.40
N LEU A 9 12.23 -8.82 14.24
CA LEU A 9 13.68 -9.01 14.19
C LEU A 9 14.34 -8.24 13.02
N LEU A 10 15.09 -7.21 13.42
CA LEU A 10 16.26 -6.63 12.76
C LEU A 10 16.07 -5.83 11.44
N SER A 11 16.26 -4.51 11.59
CA SER A 11 17.31 -3.74 10.91
C SER A 11 17.67 -4.12 9.46
N LEU A 12 17.31 -3.26 8.51
CA LEU A 12 17.94 -3.10 7.18
C LEU A 12 18.33 -4.41 6.46
N ALA A 13 17.44 -4.91 5.60
CA ALA A 13 17.88 -5.76 4.49
C ALA A 13 17.09 -5.39 3.22
N PRO A 14 17.73 -4.79 2.20
CA PRO A 14 17.17 -4.75 0.87
C PRO A 14 17.25 -6.15 0.26
N LEU A 15 16.25 -6.45 -0.58
CA LEU A 15 16.09 -7.66 -1.37
C LEU A 15 15.60 -8.87 -0.53
N TYR A 16 14.63 -9.69 -0.96
CA TYR A 16 14.63 -10.39 -2.23
C TYR A 16 13.34 -11.22 -2.43
N LEU A 17 12.91 -11.31 -3.70
CA LEU A 17 12.60 -12.58 -4.39
C LEU A 17 11.52 -13.51 -3.79
N SER A 18 10.26 -13.28 -4.19
CA SER A 18 9.25 -14.30 -4.56
C SER A 18 7.84 -13.69 -4.42
N LEU A 19 7.45 -12.82 -5.35
CA LEU A 19 6.05 -12.41 -5.41
C LEU A 19 5.27 -13.51 -6.13
N PRO A 20 4.26 -14.16 -5.50
CA PRO A 20 3.19 -14.76 -6.28
C PRO A 20 2.56 -13.62 -7.09
N ALA A 21 2.40 -13.85 -8.39
CA ALA A 21 2.11 -12.86 -9.43
C ALA A 21 0.73 -12.13 -9.33
N TRP A 22 0.14 -11.94 -8.14
CA TRP A 22 -1.25 -11.48 -8.02
C TRP A 22 -1.64 -10.80 -6.70
N ALA A 23 -0.70 -10.37 -5.85
CA ALA A 23 -1.03 -9.58 -4.66
C ALA A 23 -0.12 -8.36 -4.57
N ALA A 24 -0.71 -7.20 -4.26
CA ALA A 24 -0.08 -5.92 -3.95
C ALA A 24 1.38 -6.04 -3.51
N ASP A 25 2.24 -5.19 -4.05
CA ASP A 25 3.66 -5.20 -3.70
C ASP A 25 3.79 -5.00 -2.18
N PRO A 26 4.30 -5.98 -1.42
CA PRO A 26 4.41 -5.88 0.03
C PRO A 26 5.31 -4.72 0.45
N ALA A 27 6.28 -4.32 -0.40
CA ALA A 27 7.10 -3.14 -0.15
C ALA A 27 6.26 -1.86 -0.27
N ALA A 28 5.30 -1.81 -1.20
CA ALA A 28 4.41 -0.66 -1.34
C ALA A 28 3.48 -0.51 -0.13
N VAL A 29 2.95 -1.61 0.40
CA VAL A 29 2.11 -1.53 1.61
C VAL A 29 2.94 -1.12 2.83
N GLU A 30 4.16 -1.64 3.00
CA GLU A 30 5.01 -1.23 4.11
C GLU A 30 5.42 0.25 4.00
N GLN A 31 5.78 0.71 2.81
CA GLN A 31 6.05 2.12 2.57
C GLN A 31 4.82 2.96 2.91
N LEU A 32 3.63 2.62 2.41
CA LEU A 32 2.40 3.35 2.69
C LEU A 32 2.13 3.47 4.19
N LEU A 33 2.25 2.38 4.95
CA LEU A 33 1.98 2.38 6.39
C LEU A 33 3.05 3.12 7.22
N THR A 34 4.27 3.23 6.68
CA THR A 34 5.40 3.87 7.37
C THR A 34 5.55 5.35 7.01
N THR A 35 5.39 5.68 5.74
CA THR A 35 5.68 7.01 5.19
C THR A 35 4.44 7.78 4.77
N ASN A 36 3.27 7.12 4.72
CA ASN A 36 2.04 7.67 4.13
C ASN A 36 2.27 8.17 2.69
N GLN A 37 3.25 7.62 1.97
CA GLN A 37 3.61 8.03 0.62
C GLN A 37 3.81 6.81 -0.27
N CYS A 38 2.91 6.64 -1.23
CA CYS A 38 3.02 5.59 -2.24
C CYS A 38 2.41 6.04 -3.58
N PRO A 39 2.95 7.11 -4.21
CA PRO A 39 2.47 7.55 -5.51
C PRO A 39 2.82 6.51 -6.58
N GLY A 40 1.83 6.04 -7.35
CA GLY A 40 2.03 5.07 -8.42
C GLY A 40 2.22 3.62 -7.95
N CYS A 41 2.05 3.35 -6.66
CA CYS A 41 2.24 2.01 -6.10
C CYS A 41 1.14 1.03 -6.53
N ASP A 42 1.51 -0.23 -6.73
CA ASP A 42 0.54 -1.31 -6.94
C ASP A 42 0.09 -1.92 -5.61
N LEU A 43 -1.09 -1.49 -5.16
CA LEU A 43 -1.78 -1.96 -3.95
C LEU A 43 -2.97 -2.85 -4.32
N SER A 44 -3.01 -3.40 -5.54
CA SER A 44 -4.12 -4.22 -6.00
C SER A 44 -4.27 -5.50 -5.17
N GLY A 45 -5.49 -5.78 -4.71
CA GLY A 45 -5.74 -6.89 -3.80
C GLY A 45 -5.14 -6.75 -2.39
N ALA A 46 -4.55 -5.59 -2.03
CA ALA A 46 -4.01 -5.36 -0.70
C ALA A 46 -5.11 -5.42 0.37
N ASP A 47 -4.84 -6.07 1.51
CA ASP A 47 -5.69 -5.95 2.69
C ASP A 47 -5.26 -4.76 3.54
N LEU A 48 -5.98 -3.65 3.39
CA LEU A 48 -5.78 -2.38 4.10
C LEU A 48 -6.93 -2.11 5.08
N ALA A 49 -7.68 -3.14 5.47
CA ALA A 49 -8.81 -2.98 6.37
C ALA A 49 -8.38 -2.39 7.72
N GLY A 50 -9.08 -1.35 8.16
CA GLY A 50 -8.74 -0.62 9.40
C GLY A 50 -7.42 0.17 9.36
N ALA A 51 -6.73 0.25 8.22
CA ALA A 51 -5.46 0.97 8.11
C ALA A 51 -5.67 2.49 8.31
N ASN A 52 -4.73 3.13 9.02
CA ASN A 52 -4.73 4.58 9.15
C ASN A 52 -3.94 5.20 7.99
N LEU A 53 -4.64 5.65 6.96
CA LEU A 53 -4.10 6.26 5.74
C LEU A 53 -4.36 7.78 5.72
N PHE A 54 -4.48 8.40 6.91
CA PHE A 54 -4.78 9.81 7.02
C PHE A 54 -3.66 10.64 6.40
N GLY A 55 -4.00 11.52 5.45
CA GLY A 55 -3.02 12.33 4.73
C GLY A 55 -2.16 11.55 3.72
N ALA A 56 -2.48 10.28 3.44
CA ALA A 56 -1.64 9.45 2.58
C ALA A 56 -1.62 9.95 1.13
N ASN A 57 -0.42 10.03 0.54
CA ASN A 57 -0.22 10.32 -0.87
C ASN A 57 -0.31 9.02 -1.68
N LEU A 58 -1.47 8.80 -2.28
CA LEU A 58 -1.81 7.65 -3.13
C LEU A 58 -2.03 8.08 -4.59
N VAL A 59 -1.40 9.17 -5.01
CA VAL A 59 -1.50 9.69 -6.39
C VAL A 59 -1.10 8.59 -7.37
N ASN A 60 -1.97 8.24 -8.31
CA ASN A 60 -1.79 7.16 -9.29
C ASN A 60 -1.60 5.75 -8.71
N ALA A 61 -1.87 5.52 -7.42
CA ALA A 61 -1.79 4.18 -6.85
C ALA A 61 -2.91 3.27 -7.40
N ASN A 62 -2.56 2.02 -7.71
CA ASN A 62 -3.52 1.00 -8.11
C ASN A 62 -4.13 0.35 -6.87
N LEU A 63 -5.40 0.64 -6.58
CA LEU A 63 -6.16 0.05 -5.46
C LEU A 63 -7.17 -1.01 -5.93
N THR A 64 -7.05 -1.51 -7.16
CA THR A 64 -8.02 -2.48 -7.72
C THR A 64 -8.12 -3.73 -6.83
N GLY A 65 -9.31 -3.99 -6.30
CA GLY A 65 -9.55 -5.14 -5.43
C GLY A 65 -8.95 -5.03 -4.02
N ALA A 66 -8.36 -3.88 -3.65
CA ALA A 66 -7.87 -3.65 -2.29
C ALA A 66 -9.04 -3.59 -1.30
N ASN A 67 -8.88 -4.24 -0.14
CA ASN A 67 -9.83 -4.16 0.96
C ASN A 67 -9.53 -2.92 1.81
N LEU A 68 -10.35 -1.87 1.69
CA LEU A 68 -10.23 -0.63 2.46
C LEU A 68 -11.29 -0.54 3.57
N SER A 69 -11.91 -1.67 3.95
CA SER A 69 -13.00 -1.69 4.93
C SER A 69 -12.54 -1.09 6.27
N GLY A 70 -13.14 0.04 6.68
CA GLY A 70 -12.77 0.73 7.90
C GLY A 70 -11.43 1.49 7.85
N ALA A 71 -10.78 1.60 6.68
CA ALA A 71 -9.56 2.39 6.53
C ALA A 71 -9.84 3.89 6.68
N ASN A 72 -8.97 4.61 7.39
CA ASN A 72 -9.06 6.06 7.53
C ASN A 72 -8.35 6.75 6.36
N LEU A 73 -9.09 7.17 5.34
CA LEU A 73 -8.58 7.90 4.16
C LEU A 73 -8.73 9.42 4.30
N GLY A 74 -8.97 9.94 5.50
CA GLY A 74 -9.13 11.38 5.72
C GLY A 74 -7.93 12.17 5.20
N ASN A 75 -8.15 13.19 4.36
CA ASN A 75 -7.09 14.00 3.75
C ASN A 75 -6.10 13.22 2.84
N ALA A 76 -6.39 11.97 2.49
CA ALA A 76 -5.58 11.22 1.55
C ALA A 76 -5.70 11.81 0.13
N THR A 77 -4.56 11.89 -0.58
CA THR A 77 -4.50 12.40 -1.95
C THR A 77 -4.57 11.23 -2.93
N LEU A 78 -5.72 11.08 -3.58
CA LEU A 78 -6.00 10.05 -4.60
C LEU A 78 -6.21 10.74 -5.95
N ILE A 79 -5.17 11.38 -6.49
CA ILE A 79 -5.26 11.94 -7.85
C ILE A 79 -4.95 10.78 -8.79
N GLY A 80 -5.96 10.26 -9.48
CA GLY A 80 -5.73 9.44 -10.66
C GLY A 80 -5.21 10.32 -11.79
N GLN A 81 -4.33 9.81 -12.66
CA GLN A 81 -3.90 10.53 -13.85
C GLN A 81 -5.13 10.89 -14.69
N PHE A 82 -5.65 12.10 -14.51
CA PHE A 82 -6.49 12.74 -15.49
C PHE A 82 -5.55 13.19 -16.62
N ASN A 83 -5.18 12.25 -17.49
CA ASN A 83 -4.74 12.60 -18.83
C ASN A 83 -5.96 13.19 -19.54
N ARG A 84 -6.16 14.51 -19.38
CA ARG A 84 -6.97 15.28 -20.32
C ARG A 84 -6.20 15.29 -21.62
N GLY A 85 -6.71 14.52 -22.59
CA GLY A 85 -6.38 14.72 -24.00
C GLY A 85 -6.75 16.12 -24.47
#